data_AF-A0A7C3PWI0-F1
#
_entry.id   AF-A0A7C3PWI0-F1
#
_cell.length_a   1.000
_cell.length_b   1.000
_cell.length_c   1.000
_cell.angle_alpha   90.00
_cell.angle_beta   90.00
_cell.angle_gamma   90.00
#
_symmetry.space_group_name_H-M   'P 1'
#
loop_
_entity.id
_entity.type
_entity.pdbx_description
1 polymer ?
#
loop_
_entity_poly.entity_id
_entity_poly.type
_entity_poly.pdbx_seq_one_letter_code
_entity_poly.pdbx_strand_id
1 'polypeptide(L)' 'MADRKTFLVRLSPELLDEVRRLAAEEFRSVNAQVEVLLREALRKRGRKPKDERKKR' A
#
# COMPACT_ATOMS: atom_id res chain seq x y z
N MET A 1 -8.63 -3.45 -16.36
CA MET A 1 -7.69 -3.17 -15.25
C MET A 1 -8.28 -2.02 -14.44
N ALA A 2 -8.56 -2.21 -13.15
CA ALA A 2 -9.12 -1.15 -12.32
C ALA A 2 -8.18 0.08 -12.35
N ASP A 3 -8.73 1.27 -12.53
CA ASP A 3 -7.99 2.53 -12.57
C ASP A 3 -7.17 2.69 -11.29
N ARG A 4 -5.86 2.47 -11.38
CA ARG A 4 -4.91 2.78 -10.30
C ARG A 4 -4.36 4.17 -10.57
N LYS A 5 -4.62 5.12 -9.69
CA LYS A 5 -4.03 6.46 -9.78
C LYS A 5 -2.59 6.41 -9.27
N THR A 6 -1.64 6.81 -10.10
CA THR A 6 -0.25 6.99 -9.71
C THR A 6 -0.13 8.25 -8.85
N PHE A 7 0.59 8.16 -7.73
CA PHE A 7 0.90 9.29 -6.87
C PHE A 7 2.38 9.27 -6.49
N LEU A 8 3.02 10.44 -6.48
CA LEU A 8 4.41 10.57 -6.05
C LEU A 8 4.47 10.66 -4.53
N VAL A 9 5.38 9.89 -3.92
CA VAL A 9 5.58 9.86 -2.47
C VAL A 9 7.03 10.19 -2.15
N ARG A 10 7.23 11.01 -1.13
CA ARG A 10 8.54 11.23 -0.53
C ARG A 10 8.65 10.35 0.71
N LEU A 11 9.63 9.46 0.73
CA LEU A 11 9.96 8.59 1.86
C LEU A 11 11.44 8.77 2.19
N SER A 12 11.83 8.57 3.44
CA SER A 12 13.25 8.45 3.75
C SER A 12 13.81 7.15 3.13
N PRO A 13 15.09 7.11 2.74
CA PRO A 13 15.70 5.92 2.16
C PRO A 13 15.57 4.68 3.06
N GLU A 14 15.78 4.86 4.37
CA GLU A 14 15.77 3.79 5.36
C GLU A 14 14.40 3.15 5.49
N LEU A 15 13.34 3.97 5.44
CA LEU A 15 11.97 3.49 5.47
C LEU A 15 11.63 2.71 4.19
N LEU A 16 12.08 3.19 3.03
CA LEU A 16 11.85 2.50 1.76
C LEU A 16 12.54 1.13 1.74
N ASP A 17 13.75 1.03 2.28
CA ASP A 17 14.49 -0.23 2.34
C ASP A 17 13.82 -1.24 3.26
N GLU A 18 13.25 -0.79 4.38
CA GLU A 18 12.49 -1.67 5.26
C GLU A 18 11.19 -2.17 4.60
N VAL A 19 10.48 -1.27 3.91
CA VAL A 19 9.28 -1.66 3.14
C VAL A 19 9.63 -2.65 2.02
N ARG A 20 10.80 -2.50 1.37
CA ARG A 20 11.29 -3.45 0.35
C ARG A 20 11.59 -4.82 0.93
N ARG A 21 12.27 -4.88 2.09
CA ARG A 21 12.54 -6.14 2.80
C ARG A 21 11.25 -6.87 3.16
N LEU A 22 10.32 -6.16 3.80
CA LEU A 22 9.03 -6.73 4.16
C LEU A 22 8.23 -7.21 2.94
N ALA A 23 8.24 -6.44 1.85
CA ALA A 23 7.58 -6.85 0.60
C ALA A 23 8.18 -8.15 0.03
N ALA A 24 9.51 -8.31 0.09
CA ALA A 24 10.19 -9.52 -0.35
C ALA A 24 9.85 -10.73 0.53
N GLU A 25 9.82 -10.55 1.86
CA GLU A 25 9.44 -11.60 2.81
C GLU A 25 8.01 -12.10 2.59
N GLU A 26 7.09 -11.20 2.24
CA GLU A 26 5.68 -11.53 1.98
C GLU A 26 5.38 -11.88 0.51
N PHE A 27 6.41 -12.02 -0.33
CA PHE A 27 6.29 -12.31 -1.78
C PHE A 27 5.36 -11.32 -2.54
N ARG A 28 5.46 -10.03 -2.21
CA ARG A 28 4.68 -8.95 -2.86
C ARG A 28 5.59 -7.94 -3.54
N SER A 29 5.01 -7.21 -4.50
CA SER A 29 5.68 -6.01 -5.00
C SER A 29 5.65 -4.91 -3.94
N VAL A 30 6.63 -4.00 -3.99
CA VAL A 30 6.72 -2.84 -3.09
C VAL A 30 5.42 -2.02 -3.13
N ASN A 31 4.85 -1.80 -4.32
CA ASN A 31 3.59 -1.06 -4.47
C ASN A 31 2.40 -1.78 -3.80
N ALA A 32 2.31 -3.10 -3.93
CA ALA A 32 1.28 -3.88 -3.24
C ALA A 32 1.46 -3.83 -1.72
N GLN A 33 2.71 -3.86 -1.24
CA GLN A 33 3.01 -3.76 0.18
C GLN A 33 2.64 -2.39 0.75
N VAL A 34 2.96 -1.31 0.03
CA VAL A 34 2.53 0.05 0.41
C VAL A 34 1.01 0.14 0.50
N GLU A 35 0.26 -0.47 -0.43
CA GLU A 35 -1.21 -0.49 -0.37
C GLU A 35 -1.72 -1.20 0.89
N VAL A 36 -1.14 -2.34 1.26
CA VAL A 36 -1.49 -3.09 2.49
C VAL A 36 -1.25 -2.22 3.72
N LEU A 37 -0.04 -1.67 3.86
CA LEU A 37 0.34 -0.84 5.00
C LEU A 37 -0.57 0.39 5.15
N LEU A 38 -0.91 1.05 4.04
CA LEU A 38 -1.85 2.19 4.05
C LEU A 38 -3.26 1.77 4.48
N ARG A 39 -3.77 0.64 3.97
CA ARG A 39 -5.10 0.12 4.36
C ARG A 39 -5.13 -0.24 5.85
N GLU A 40 -4.09 -0.85 6.37
CA GLU A 40 -3.96 -1.17 7.79
C GLU A 40 -3.91 0.09 8.65
N ALA A 41 -3.09 1.07 8.26
CA ALA A 41 -2.96 2.35 8.94
C ALA A 41 -4.30 3.12 8.98
N LEU A 42 -5.08 3.07 7.89
CA LEU A 42 -6.43 3.64 7.84
C LEU A 42 -7.41 2.88 8.73
N ARG A 43 -7.38 1.54 8.69
CA ARG A 43 -8.23 0.67 9.53
C ARG A 43 -8.00 0.93 11.01
N LYS A 44 -6.74 1.07 11.45
CA LYS A 44 -6.38 1.42 12.83
C LYS A 44 -6.96 2.77 13.27
N ARG A 45 -7.23 3.68 12.33
CA ARG A 45 -7.86 5.00 12.56
C ARG A 45 -9.38 4.98 12.34
N GLY A 46 -10.00 3.81 12.22
CA GLY A 46 -11.43 3.67 11.96
C GLY A 46 -11.86 4.07 10.53
N ARG A 47 -10.91 4.26 9.61
CA ARG A 47 -11.19 4.60 8.21
C ARG A 47 -11.21 3.32 7.37
N LYS A 48 -12.28 3.09 6.60
CA LYS A 48 -12.39 1.96 5.66
C LYS A 48 -12.55 2.50 4.23
N PRO A 49 -11.49 2.53 3.40
CA PRO A 49 -11.63 2.90 2.00
C PRO A 49 -12.55 1.89 1.31
N LYS A 50 -13.53 2.38 0.55
CA LYS A 50 -14.45 1.52 -0.21
C LYS A 50 -13.64 0.76 -1.26
N ASP A 51 -13.84 -0.54 -1.34
CA ASP A 51 -13.17 -1.35 -2.35
C ASP A 51 -13.84 -1.10 -3.70
N GLU A 52 -13.24 -0.26 -4.54
CA GLU A 52 -13.79 0.07 -5.86
C GLU A 52 -13.90 -1.16 -6.77
N ARG A 53 -13.19 -2.26 -6.45
CA ARG A 53 -13.32 -3.54 -7.15
C ARG A 53 -14.72 -4.18 -7.00
N LYS A 54 -15.48 -3.86 -5.96
CA LYS A 54 -16.85 -4.42 -5.76
C LYS A 54 -17.95 -3.69 -6.53
N LYS A 55 -17.64 -2.59 -7.21
CA LYS A 55 -18.62 -1.79 -7.97
C LYS A 55 -18.62 -2.06 -9.48
N ARG A 56 -17.84 -3.02 -9.96
CA ARG A 56 -17.79 -3.43 -11.36
C ARG A 56 -18.29 -4.85 -11.52
#